data_AF-A0A257TZW8-F1
#
_entry.id   AF-A0A257TZW8-F1
#
_cell.length_a   1.000
_cell.length_b   1.000
_cell.length_c   1.000
_cell.angle_alpha   90.00
_cell.angle_beta   90.00
_cell.angle_gamma   90.00
#
_symmetry.space_group_name_H-M   'P 1'
#
loop_
_entity.id
_entity.type
_entity.pdbx_description
1 polymer ?
#
loop_
_entity_poly.entity_id
_entity_poly.type
_entity_poly.pdbx_seq_one_letter_code
_entity_poly.pdbx_strand_id
1 'polypeptide(L)'
;MYAAYAACRIPDDIVDEAGPDVPRAELHRRLDGWREEIEGTYGGRPGTAATAALAEVLPSFPIPKQALLGLVEGCRMDLERTRYRTFAELERYCELVAVTISDISLAIFGVLRDEATAAGRHLAMALQLTNVCRDVGEDVGRGRIYLPLDELERFGV
;
A
#
# COMPACT_ATOMS: atom_id res chain seq x y z
N MET A 1 -6.09 -15.45 2.45
CA MET A 1 -4.91 -14.75 3.01
C MET A 1 -3.69 -14.84 2.10
N TYR A 2 -3.10 -16.02 1.86
CA TYR A 2 -1.85 -16.12 1.08
C TYR A 2 -1.91 -15.55 -0.34
N ALA A 3 -2.96 -15.83 -1.11
CA ALA A 3 -3.13 -15.29 -2.46
C ALA A 3 -3.20 -13.76 -2.48
N ALA A 4 -3.98 -13.16 -1.57
CA ALA A 4 -4.07 -11.71 -1.43
C ALA A 4 -2.74 -11.10 -0.96
N TYR A 5 -2.06 -11.72 0.00
CA TYR A 5 -0.75 -11.28 0.47
C TYR A 5 0.28 -11.29 -0.67
N ALA A 6 0.34 -12.36 -1.46
CA ALA A 6 1.25 -12.45 -2.62
C ALA A 6 0.99 -11.32 -3.62
N ALA A 7 -0.28 -10.99 -3.90
CA ALA A 7 -0.62 -9.87 -4.77
C ALA A 7 -0.26 -8.49 -4.18
N CYS A 8 -0.37 -8.33 -2.85
CA CYS A 8 -0.01 -7.08 -2.16
C CYS A 8 1.51 -6.88 -2.01
N ARG A 9 2.28 -7.97 -1.95
CA ARG A 9 3.73 -7.92 -1.76
C ARG A 9 4.48 -7.46 -3.02
N ILE A 10 3.96 -7.77 -4.20
CA ILE A 10 4.61 -7.41 -5.48
C ILE A 10 4.86 -5.89 -5.66
N PRO A 11 3.89 -4.98 -5.46
CA PRO A 11 4.15 -3.55 -5.61
C PRO A 11 5.12 -3.00 -4.55
N ASP A 12 5.14 -3.61 -3.37
CA ASP A 12 6.07 -3.30 -2.29
C ASP A 12 7.51 -3.73 -2.66
N ASP A 13 7.68 -4.97 -3.15
CA ASP A 13 8.96 -5.49 -3.66
C ASP A 13 9.52 -4.63 -4.81
N ILE A 14 8.65 -4.15 -5.70
CA ILE A 14 9.05 -3.27 -6.81
C ILE A 14 9.76 -2.02 -6.29
N VAL A 15 9.34 -1.48 -5.14
CA VAL A 15 9.87 -0.23 -4.58
C VAL A 15 11.03 -0.49 -3.62
N ASP A 16 10.87 -1.46 -2.70
CA ASP A 16 11.79 -1.64 -1.58
C ASP A 16 12.97 -2.58 -1.88
N GLU A 17 12.80 -3.53 -2.80
CA GLU A 17 13.88 -4.45 -3.21
C GLU A 17 14.60 -3.97 -4.48
N ALA A 18 14.27 -2.78 -4.97
CA ALA A 18 14.95 -2.16 -6.10
C ALA A 18 16.43 -1.89 -5.77
N GLY A 19 17.34 -2.48 -6.55
CA GLY A 19 18.76 -2.17 -6.47
C GLY A 19 19.03 -0.68 -6.77
N PRO A 20 20.15 -0.12 -6.25
CA PRO A 20 20.45 1.32 -6.36
C PRO A 20 20.61 1.81 -7.81
N ASP A 21 20.92 0.91 -8.74
CA ASP A 21 21.13 1.22 -10.16
C ASP A 21 19.84 1.16 -10.98
N VAL A 22 18.71 0.74 -10.39
CA VAL A 22 17.43 0.64 -11.12
C VAL A 22 16.85 2.05 -11.30
N PRO A 23 16.65 2.53 -12.55
CA PRO A 23 16.11 3.86 -12.77
C PRO A 23 14.68 4.00 -12.24
N ARG A 24 14.33 5.13 -11.63
CA ARG A 24 12.95 5.38 -11.16
C ARG A 24 11.90 5.21 -12.26
N ALA A 25 12.21 5.59 -13.49
CA ALA A 25 11.31 5.41 -14.64
C ALA A 25 10.99 3.93 -14.93
N GLU A 26 11.91 3.01 -14.62
CA GLU A 26 11.68 1.57 -14.71
C GLU A 26 10.75 1.09 -13.58
N LEU A 27 10.91 1.59 -12.36
CA LEU A 27 10.04 1.26 -11.23
C LEU A 27 8.59 1.72 -11.48
N HIS A 28 8.41 2.93 -12.01
CA HIS A 28 7.08 3.42 -12.44
C HIS A 28 6.43 2.50 -13.48
N ARG A 29 7.20 2.06 -14.50
CA ARG A 29 6.68 1.12 -15.50
C ARG A 29 6.28 -0.22 -14.90
N ARG A 30 7.02 -0.74 -13.93
CA ARG A 30 6.67 -1.98 -13.22
C ARG A 30 5.38 -1.83 -12.42
N LEU A 31 5.19 -0.70 -11.73
CA LEU A 31 3.94 -0.40 -11.04
C LEU A 31 2.77 -0.21 -12.02
N ASP A 32 2.99 0.42 -13.17
CA ASP A 32 1.98 0.54 -14.24
C ASP A 32 1.58 -0.84 -14.77
N GLY A 33 2.56 -1.71 -15.06
CA GLY A 33 2.33 -3.09 -15.48
C GLY A 33 1.58 -3.89 -14.41
N TRP A 34 1.91 -3.71 -13.12
CA TRP A 34 1.19 -4.39 -12.04
C TRP A 34 -0.26 -3.88 -11.87
N ARG A 35 -0.49 -2.58 -12.07
CA ARG A 35 -1.84 -2.01 -12.15
C ARG A 35 -2.65 -2.63 -13.29
N GLU A 36 -2.06 -2.74 -14.48
CA GLU A 36 -2.71 -3.39 -15.64
C GLU A 36 -2.98 -4.87 -15.39
N GLU A 37 -2.08 -5.57 -14.71
CA GLU A 37 -2.23 -6.96 -14.31
C GLU A 37 -3.39 -7.16 -13.32
N ILE A 38 -3.57 -6.26 -12.35
CA ILE A 38 -4.75 -6.25 -11.46
C ILE A 38 -6.03 -6.02 -12.28
N GLU A 39 -6.05 -5.03 -13.18
CA GLU A 39 -7.21 -4.76 -14.04
C GLU A 39 -7.56 -5.98 -14.92
N GLY A 40 -6.55 -6.62 -15.52
CA GLY A 40 -6.69 -7.84 -16.30
C GLY A 40 -7.26 -9.00 -15.48
N THR A 41 -6.80 -9.17 -14.26
CA THR A 41 -7.26 -10.22 -13.33
C THR A 41 -8.73 -10.09 -13.00
N TYR A 42 -9.19 -8.88 -12.66
CA TYR A 42 -10.63 -8.63 -12.42
C TYR A 42 -11.46 -8.70 -13.71
N GLY A 43 -10.82 -8.60 -14.89
CA GLY A 43 -11.41 -8.89 -16.19
C GLY A 43 -11.31 -10.36 -16.63
N GLY A 44 -10.90 -11.28 -15.75
CA GLY A 44 -10.81 -12.72 -16.02
C GLY A 44 -9.56 -13.18 -16.78
N ARG A 45 -8.51 -12.35 -16.82
CA ARG A 45 -7.25 -12.62 -17.53
C ARG A 45 -6.03 -12.46 -16.61
N PRO A 46 -5.84 -13.31 -15.58
CA PRO A 46 -4.63 -13.27 -14.77
C PRO A 46 -3.41 -13.68 -15.61
N GLY A 47 -2.33 -12.91 -15.54
CA GLY A 47 -1.08 -13.11 -16.27
C GLY A 47 0.08 -13.65 -15.43
N THR A 48 -0.05 -13.73 -14.10
CA THR A 48 1.00 -14.20 -13.19
C THR A 48 0.50 -15.31 -12.25
N ALA A 49 1.42 -16.02 -11.59
CA ALA A 49 1.07 -17.02 -10.59
C ALA A 49 0.33 -16.40 -9.37
N ALA A 50 0.75 -15.21 -8.94
CA ALA A 50 0.12 -14.51 -7.82
C ALA A 50 -1.32 -14.08 -8.16
N THR A 51 -1.53 -13.54 -9.35
CA THR A 51 -2.87 -13.12 -9.81
C THR A 51 -3.76 -14.28 -10.21
N ALA A 52 -3.21 -15.40 -10.68
CA ALA A 52 -3.96 -16.64 -10.87
C ALA A 52 -4.51 -17.17 -9.55
N ALA A 53 -3.67 -17.22 -8.51
CA ALA A 53 -4.10 -17.60 -7.16
C ALA A 53 -5.12 -16.61 -6.58
N LEU A 54 -4.97 -15.31 -6.86
CA LEU A 54 -5.95 -14.31 -6.47
C LEU A 54 -7.29 -14.55 -7.18
N ALA A 55 -7.28 -14.75 -8.50
CA ALA A 55 -8.47 -14.99 -9.31
C ALA A 55 -9.26 -16.22 -8.85
N GLU A 56 -8.57 -17.28 -8.40
CA GLU A 56 -9.20 -18.49 -7.86
C GLU A 56 -10.04 -18.20 -6.60
N VAL A 57 -9.62 -17.24 -5.77
CA VAL A 57 -10.28 -16.94 -4.49
C VAL A 57 -11.31 -15.81 -4.58
N LEU A 58 -11.26 -14.96 -5.60
CA LEU A 58 -12.20 -13.83 -5.79
C LEU A 58 -13.69 -14.21 -5.76
N PRO A 59 -14.14 -15.38 -6.30
CA PRO A 59 -15.54 -15.78 -6.22
C PRO A 59 -16.03 -16.01 -4.79
N SER A 60 -15.13 -16.42 -3.88
CA SER A 60 -15.44 -16.71 -2.48
C SER A 60 -15.21 -15.52 -1.56
N PHE A 61 -14.32 -14.61 -1.95
CA PHE A 61 -13.91 -13.45 -1.16
C PHE A 61 -13.96 -12.19 -2.03
N PRO A 62 -14.95 -11.30 -1.84
CA PRO A 62 -15.16 -10.13 -2.69
C PRO A 62 -14.16 -9.02 -2.37
N ILE A 63 -12.87 -9.30 -2.60
CA ILE A 63 -11.78 -8.35 -2.37
C ILE A 63 -12.02 -7.12 -3.26
N PRO A 64 -12.01 -5.89 -2.72
CA PRO A 64 -12.22 -4.71 -3.53
C PRO A 64 -11.01 -4.46 -4.45
N LYS A 65 -11.25 -4.44 -5.76
CA LYS A 65 -10.21 -4.06 -6.75
C LYS A 65 -9.52 -2.75 -6.39
N GLN A 66 -10.31 -1.76 -5.95
CA GLN A 66 -9.80 -0.43 -5.60
C GLN A 66 -8.83 -0.45 -4.42
N ALA A 67 -8.94 -1.41 -3.50
CA ALA A 67 -7.98 -1.55 -2.42
C ALA A 67 -6.60 -1.98 -2.95
N LEU A 68 -6.57 -2.98 -3.85
CA LEU A 68 -5.32 -3.41 -4.50
C LEU A 68 -4.71 -2.29 -5.35
N LEU A 69 -5.53 -1.55 -6.11
CA LEU A 69 -5.05 -0.41 -6.90
C LEU A 69 -4.57 0.76 -6.03
N GLY A 70 -5.22 0.99 -4.89
CA GLY A 70 -4.81 1.99 -3.91
C GLY A 70 -3.44 1.66 -3.33
N LEU A 71 -3.15 0.38 -3.05
CA LEU A 71 -1.83 -0.05 -2.60
C LEU A 71 -0.74 0.25 -3.66
N VAL A 72 -1.02 -0.02 -4.95
CA VAL A 72 -0.09 0.33 -6.04
C VAL A 72 0.19 1.83 -6.08
N GLU A 73 -0.82 2.66 -5.82
CA GLU A 73 -0.66 4.11 -5.74
C GLU A 73 0.16 4.53 -4.52
N GLY A 74 -0.05 3.89 -3.36
CA GLY A 74 0.78 4.10 -2.17
C GLY A 74 2.26 3.80 -2.44
N CYS A 75 2.56 2.67 -3.07
CA CYS A 75 3.92 2.32 -3.51
C CYS A 75 4.48 3.34 -4.54
N ARG A 76 3.63 3.87 -5.42
CA ARG A 76 4.05 4.94 -6.35
C ARG A 76 4.45 6.20 -5.59
N MET A 77 3.70 6.58 -4.56
CA MET A 77 4.05 7.74 -3.73
C MET A 77 5.44 7.59 -3.11
N ASP A 78 5.85 6.39 -2.71
CA ASP A 78 7.19 6.15 -2.15
C ASP A 78 8.35 6.39 -3.16
N LEU A 79 8.07 6.38 -4.47
CA LEU A 79 9.04 6.76 -5.51
C LEU A 79 9.15 8.27 -5.73
N GLU A 80 8.08 9.01 -5.43
CA GLU A 80 7.92 10.42 -5.76
C GLU A 80 8.10 11.34 -4.55
N ARG A 81 7.75 10.84 -3.36
CA ARG A 81 7.67 11.60 -2.11
C ARG A 81 8.65 11.04 -1.11
N THR A 82 9.53 11.91 -0.64
CA THR A 82 10.44 11.58 0.47
C THR A 82 10.07 12.30 1.76
N ARG A 83 9.12 13.26 1.69
CA ARG A 83 8.68 14.11 2.82
C ARG A 83 7.22 14.50 2.67
N TYR A 84 6.55 14.71 3.80
CA TYR A 84 5.15 15.14 3.88
C TYR A 84 5.07 16.50 4.57
N ARG A 85 4.37 17.47 3.98
CA ARG A 85 4.29 18.82 4.54
C ARG A 85 3.39 18.87 5.77
N THR A 86 2.27 18.16 5.73
CA THR A 86 1.22 18.20 6.75
C THR A 86 0.79 16.79 7.15
N PHE A 87 0.18 16.66 8.32
CA PHE A 87 -0.39 15.38 8.76
C PHE A 87 -1.45 14.84 7.77
N ALA A 88 -2.21 15.72 7.11
CA ALA A 88 -3.20 15.30 6.11
C ALA A 88 -2.55 14.64 4.88
N GLU A 89 -1.37 15.11 4.46
CA GLU A 89 -0.61 14.46 3.37
C GLU A 89 -0.10 13.08 3.80
N LEU A 90 0.37 12.94 5.05
CA LEU A 90 0.77 11.65 5.62
C LEU A 90 -0.43 10.70 5.78
N GLU A 91 -1.56 11.20 6.28
CA GLU A 91 -2.78 10.41 6.44
C GLU A 91 -3.21 9.83 5.09
N ARG A 92 -3.17 10.63 4.02
CA ARG A 92 -3.49 10.17 2.67
C ARG A 92 -2.57 9.03 2.20
N TYR A 93 -1.28 9.10 2.53
CA TYR A 93 -0.35 8.00 2.27
C TYR A 93 -0.76 6.75 3.06
N CYS A 94 -1.01 6.88 4.36
CA CYS A 94 -1.45 5.76 5.21
C CYS A 94 -2.77 5.13 4.75
N GLU A 95 -3.70 5.91 4.19
CA GLU A 95 -4.92 5.37 3.58
C GLU A 95 -4.59 4.39 2.45
N LEU A 96 -3.61 4.74 1.60
CA LEU A 96 -3.25 3.93 0.44
C LEU A 96 -2.44 2.69 0.81
N VAL A 97 -1.50 2.78 1.76
CA VAL A 97 -0.61 1.65 2.10
C VAL A 97 -1.11 0.75 3.23
N ALA A 98 -2.03 1.24 4.08
CA ALA A 98 -2.49 0.49 5.25
C ALA A 98 -4.01 0.26 5.28
N VAL A 99 -4.82 1.28 5.00
CA VAL A 99 -6.29 1.11 5.07
C VAL A 99 -6.77 0.17 3.96
N THR A 100 -6.18 0.24 2.76
CA THR A 100 -6.43 -0.74 1.69
C THR A 100 -6.17 -2.19 2.13
N ILE A 101 -5.13 -2.45 2.92
CA ILE A 101 -4.85 -3.77 3.48
C ILE A 101 -5.95 -4.20 4.47
N SER A 102 -6.49 -3.25 5.24
CA SER A 102 -7.66 -3.51 6.09
C SER A 102 -8.88 -3.91 5.27
N ASP A 103 -9.18 -3.19 4.18
CA ASP A 103 -10.31 -3.49 3.30
C ASP A 103 -10.19 -4.89 2.67
N ILE A 104 -8.98 -5.26 2.22
CA ILE A 104 -8.67 -6.59 1.70
C ILE A 104 -8.89 -7.65 2.79
N SER A 105 -8.40 -7.40 4.00
CA SER A 105 -8.51 -8.34 5.13
C SER A 105 -9.96 -8.54 5.56
N LEU A 106 -10.74 -7.46 5.66
CA LEU A 106 -12.17 -7.51 6.01
C LEU A 106 -12.99 -8.29 4.98
N ALA A 107 -12.69 -8.11 3.69
CA ALA A 107 -13.32 -8.89 2.62
C ALA A 107 -13.00 -10.39 2.74
N ILE A 108 -11.78 -10.75 3.11
CA ILE A 108 -11.39 -12.15 3.32
C ILE A 108 -12.04 -12.75 4.56
N PHE A 109 -12.20 -11.96 5.64
CA PHE A 109 -12.87 -12.41 6.85
C PHE A 109 -14.40 -12.46 6.73
N GLY A 110 -14.96 -11.98 5.62
CA GLY A 110 -16.40 -11.96 5.38
C GLY A 110 -17.14 -10.93 6.23
N VAL A 111 -16.45 -9.89 6.71
CA VAL A 111 -17.03 -8.84 7.56
C VAL A 111 -17.14 -7.54 6.77
N LEU A 112 -18.34 -7.27 6.24
CA LEU A 112 -18.62 -6.13 5.36
C LEU A 112 -19.61 -5.12 5.98
N ARG A 113 -19.52 -4.90 7.30
CA ARG A 113 -20.38 -3.94 8.01
C ARG A 113 -19.65 -2.61 8.17
N ASP A 114 -20.37 -1.50 8.06
CA ASP A 114 -19.81 -0.15 8.14
C ASP A 114 -19.01 0.09 9.43
N GLU A 115 -19.47 -0.46 10.56
CA GLU A 115 -18.76 -0.31 11.84
C GLU A 115 -17.42 -1.07 11.84
N ALA A 116 -17.36 -2.23 11.17
CA ALA A 116 -16.14 -3.00 11.03
C ALA A 116 -15.15 -2.31 10.08
N THR A 117 -15.63 -1.72 8.99
CA THR A 117 -14.82 -0.91 8.08
C THR A 117 -14.23 0.30 8.79
N ALA A 118 -15.04 1.04 9.57
CA ALA A 118 -14.56 2.18 10.34
C ALA A 118 -13.51 1.76 11.41
N ALA A 119 -13.77 0.69 12.15
CA ALA A 119 -12.81 0.16 13.12
C ALA A 119 -11.52 -0.34 12.46
N GLY A 120 -11.63 -1.00 11.29
CA GLY A 120 -10.51 -1.45 10.48
C GLY A 120 -9.63 -0.29 10.02
N ARG A 121 -10.24 0.79 9.51
CA ARG A 121 -9.53 2.02 9.16
C ARG A 121 -8.74 2.58 10.33
N HIS A 122 -9.37 2.71 11.51
CA HIS A 122 -8.68 3.23 12.70
C HIS A 122 -7.51 2.35 13.12
N LEU A 123 -7.70 1.03 13.12
CA LEU A 123 -6.63 0.10 13.47
C LEU A 123 -5.47 0.17 12.47
N ALA A 124 -5.75 0.15 11.17
CA ALA A 124 -4.73 0.23 10.12
C ALA A 124 -3.96 1.56 10.17
N MET A 125 -4.66 2.67 10.37
CA MET A 125 -4.03 3.98 10.55
C MET A 125 -3.11 3.98 11.77
N ALA A 126 -3.57 3.48 12.92
CA ALA A 126 -2.78 3.42 14.14
C ALA A 126 -1.53 2.53 13.97
N LEU A 127 -1.65 1.38 13.33
CA LEU A 127 -0.51 0.50 13.06
C LEU A 127 0.49 1.16 12.12
N GLN A 128 0.03 1.87 11.07
CA GLN A 128 0.94 2.52 10.15
C GLN A 128 1.66 3.72 10.77
N LEU A 129 0.95 4.54 11.54
CA LEU A 129 1.57 5.62 12.32
C LEU A 129 2.55 5.06 13.36
N THR A 130 2.28 3.86 13.90
CA THR A 130 3.23 3.17 14.79
C THR A 130 4.51 2.78 14.05
N ASN A 131 4.42 2.27 12.81
CA ASN A 131 5.60 2.00 11.99
C ASN A 131 6.40 3.29 11.73
N VAL A 132 5.72 4.38 11.31
CA VAL A 132 6.34 5.69 11.10
C VAL A 132 7.12 6.17 12.33
N CYS A 133 6.54 6.03 13.53
CA CYS A 133 7.20 6.43 14.77
C CYS A 133 8.33 5.47 15.18
N ARG A 134 8.19 4.17 14.90
CA ARG A 134 9.17 3.14 15.26
C ARG A 134 10.43 3.25 14.40
N ASP A 135 10.28 3.56 13.11
CA ASP A 135 11.31 3.34 12.10
C ASP A 135 11.98 4.66 11.63
N VAL A 136 11.75 5.78 12.32
CA VAL A 136 12.28 7.13 11.96
C VAL A 136 13.76 7.10 11.56
N GLY A 137 14.61 6.46 12.36
CA GLY A 137 16.05 6.40 12.09
C GLY A 137 16.41 5.58 10.85
N GLU A 138 15.71 4.46 10.63
CA GLU A 138 15.88 3.61 9.45
C GLU A 138 15.40 4.33 8.19
N ASP A 139 14.24 4.98 8.25
CA ASP A 139 13.67 5.76 7.16
C ASP A 139 14.58 6.90 6.73
N VAL A 140 15.16 7.63 7.69
CA VAL A 140 16.16 8.67 7.42
C VAL A 140 17.39 8.09 6.72
N GLY A 141 17.85 6.91 7.14
CA GLY A 141 18.94 6.19 6.48
C GLY A 141 18.63 5.82 5.03
N ARG A 142 17.35 5.62 4.70
CA ARG A 142 16.83 5.39 3.33
C ARG A 142 16.47 6.69 2.60
N GLY A 143 16.70 7.86 3.20
CA GLY A 143 16.41 9.17 2.62
C GLY A 143 14.93 9.58 2.66
N ARG A 144 14.13 8.95 3.53
CA ARG A 144 12.70 9.24 3.73
C ARG A 144 12.45 9.89 5.11
N ILE A 145 11.46 10.78 5.18
CA ILE A 145 10.98 11.37 6.43
C ILE A 145 9.45 11.39 6.35
N TYR A 146 8.79 10.48 7.07
CA TYR A 146 7.34 10.40 7.09
C TYR A 146 6.69 11.38 8.07
N LEU A 147 7.39 11.78 9.13
CA LEU A 147 6.89 12.79 10.08
C LEU A 147 6.59 14.11 9.35
N PRO A 148 5.40 14.71 9.54
CA PRO A 148 5.03 15.95 8.88
C PRO A 148 5.96 17.11 9.21
N LEU A 149 6.33 17.89 8.19
CA LEU A 149 7.26 19.01 8.35
C LEU A 149 6.72 20.13 9.24
N ASP A 150 5.41 20.41 9.18
CA ASP A 150 4.76 21.40 10.03
C ASP A 150 4.76 21.01 11.51
N GLU A 151 4.57 19.73 11.82
CA GLU A 151 4.70 19.21 13.18
C GLU A 151 6.17 19.23 13.64
N LEU A 152 7.13 18.84 12.79
CA LEU A 152 8.56 18.94 13.14
C LEU A 152 8.95 20.39 13.48
N GLU A 153 8.54 21.35 12.64
CA GLU A 153 8.78 22.78 12.87
C GLU A 153 8.13 23.26 14.18
N ARG A 154 6.88 22.87 14.42
CA ARG A 154 6.14 23.21 15.65
C ARG A 154 6.88 22.76 16.92
N PHE A 155 7.59 21.63 16.87
CA PHE A 155 8.36 21.10 17.99
C PHE A 155 9.86 21.46 17.97
N GLY A 156 10.32 22.24 16.97
CA GLY A 156 11.69 22.73 16.87
C GLY A 156 12.72 21.66 16.50
N VAL A 157 12.32 20.65 15.73
CA VAL A 157 13.17 19.57 15.22
C VAL A 157 13.71 19.88 13.84
#